data_AF-A0A7X6UA99-F1
#
_entry.id   AF-A0A7X6UA99-F1
#
_cell.length_a   1.000
_cell.length_b   1.000
_cell.length_c   1.000
_cell.angle_alpha   90.00
_cell.angle_beta   90.00
_cell.angle_gamma   90.00
#
_symmetry.space_group_name_H-M   'P 1'
#
loop_
_entity.id
_entity.type
_entity.pdbx_description
1 polymer ?
#
loop_
_entity_poly.entity_id
_entity_poly.type
_entity_poly.pdbx_seq_one_letter_code
_entity_poly.pdbx_strand_id
1 'polypeptide(L)'
;MRTGSIRVAEISLPAIRHNVRHLRDLTGGQVIAVIKANGYGHGAEFAARAAIEGGATLLGVADVEEALALRAAGITDPVMCWLHGARADFASAVQEDIQIAVNHVAQLDALAAAAREVGRVADTQLKIDTGLSRNGAARDEWPAFFARAAELEREGVVRVRGIFSHLANAGADADRAQATRFDEAVALLRAAGCDPDMVHLAASAATLASPHLHYNTVRVGMAIFGLSPFADKTSADLGLIPAMTLRSEIVALRDVSAGTGVSYGFNHIAQSDTTLALVPMGYADGLPRALNGAGATVAVAGQHCPIVGRIGMDQCIVDLGKLGKRVQIGDPVVLFGDPASGLPPVEVWAEVMQTINYEIVVGIGSRVNRIAADEDRNEQGDVSGASTTLTISDPDEMHELGVRVGEQLVAGDLVILTGPLGAGKTTLSRGIGEGLRVRGPVTSPTFVLARTHPSLVDGPPLVHLDAYRLGDAAELDDLDLDFAGSVVLAEWGAGLVEPGDSHLEIVIERPTGAIDRGDDAGQRADDQNVARDEDMDELIEPRTVTIAGYGARWMGGVI
;
A
#
# COMPACT_ATOMS: atom_id res chain seq x y z
N MET A 1 0.71 -18.27 -2.04
CA MET A 1 0.68 -19.29 -0.96
C MET A 1 -0.32 -18.85 0.12
N ARG A 2 -1.27 -19.71 0.53
CA ARG A 2 -2.05 -19.47 1.77
C ARG A 2 -1.15 -19.79 2.97
N THR A 3 -0.62 -18.77 3.65
CA THR A 3 0.06 -18.98 4.93
C THR A 3 -0.97 -19.34 5.98
N GLY A 4 -0.81 -20.46 6.70
CA GLY A 4 -1.74 -20.89 7.77
C GLY A 4 -1.69 -20.03 9.04
N SER A 5 -1.33 -18.74 8.93
CA SER A 5 -1.34 -17.78 10.03
C SER A 5 -2.62 -16.95 9.96
N ILE A 6 -3.44 -17.05 11.00
CA ILE A 6 -4.69 -16.28 11.16
C ILE A 6 -4.46 -14.80 11.53
N ARG A 7 -3.19 -14.37 11.64
CA ARG A 7 -2.74 -13.00 11.89
C ARG A 7 -1.61 -12.70 10.90
N VAL A 8 -1.81 -11.71 10.02
CA VAL A 8 -0.85 -11.40 8.95
C VAL A 8 -0.66 -9.89 8.83
N ALA A 9 0.60 -9.45 8.73
CA ALA A 9 0.94 -8.14 8.19
C ALA A 9 1.50 -8.37 6.78
N GLU A 10 0.73 -8.03 5.76
CA GLU A 10 1.18 -8.07 4.37
C GLU A 10 1.97 -6.80 4.07
N ILE A 11 3.18 -6.96 3.53
CA ILE A 11 4.16 -5.89 3.35
C ILE A 11 4.44 -5.72 1.86
N SER A 12 3.89 -4.68 1.25
CA SER A 12 4.06 -4.38 -0.17
C SER A 12 5.48 -3.89 -0.45
N LEU A 13 6.27 -4.73 -1.13
CA LEU A 13 7.60 -4.35 -1.63
C LEU A 13 7.51 -3.35 -2.80
N PRO A 14 6.53 -3.45 -3.73
CA PRO A 14 6.29 -2.40 -4.73
C PRO A 14 6.06 -1.02 -4.09
N ALA A 15 5.27 -0.94 -3.01
CA ALA A 15 5.03 0.33 -2.31
C ALA A 15 6.33 0.90 -1.72
N ILE A 16 7.17 0.08 -1.06
CA ILE A 16 8.46 0.54 -0.53
C ILE A 16 9.40 1.00 -1.66
N ARG A 17 9.48 0.25 -2.77
CA ARG A 17 10.25 0.62 -3.97
C ARG A 17 9.78 1.96 -4.54
N HIS A 18 8.46 2.13 -4.69
CA HIS A 18 7.82 3.37 -5.17
C HIS A 18 8.13 4.55 -4.25
N ASN A 19 7.90 4.42 -2.94
CA ASN A 19 8.11 5.48 -1.96
C ASN A 19 9.57 5.95 -1.94
N VAL A 20 10.54 5.02 -1.95
CA VAL A 20 11.97 5.37 -1.99
C VAL A 20 12.33 6.06 -3.30
N ARG A 21 11.84 5.56 -4.44
CA ARG A 21 12.03 6.17 -5.75
C ARG A 21 11.48 7.59 -5.79
N HIS A 22 10.25 7.79 -5.33
CA HIS A 22 9.59 9.08 -5.23
C HIS A 22 10.41 10.08 -4.37
N LEU A 23 10.87 9.66 -3.18
CA LEU A 23 11.67 10.49 -2.28
C LEU A 23 13.06 10.83 -2.86
N ARG A 24 13.67 9.91 -3.62
CA ARG A 24 14.92 10.16 -4.35
C ARG A 24 14.70 11.17 -5.48
N ASP A 25 13.67 10.98 -6.29
CA ASP A 25 13.40 11.82 -7.46
C ASP A 25 12.94 13.23 -7.03
N LEU A 26 12.27 13.35 -5.88
CA LEU A 26 11.92 14.63 -5.22
C LEU A 26 13.13 15.43 -4.73
N THR A 27 14.23 14.75 -4.36
CA THR A 27 15.41 15.38 -3.74
C THR A 27 16.58 15.55 -4.70
N GLY A 28 16.67 14.71 -5.74
CA GLY A 28 17.83 14.62 -6.64
C GLY A 28 19.13 14.17 -5.96
N GLY A 29 19.07 13.79 -4.68
CA GLY A 29 20.22 13.47 -3.84
C GLY A 29 20.29 12.00 -3.44
N GLN A 30 21.24 11.67 -2.56
CA GLN A 30 21.34 10.34 -1.98
C GLN A 30 20.24 10.08 -0.95
N VAL A 31 19.72 8.86 -0.91
CA VAL A 31 18.65 8.46 0.02
C VAL A 31 19.17 7.42 0.98
N ILE A 32 19.17 7.75 2.27
CA ILE A 32 19.41 6.81 3.36
C ILE A 32 18.04 6.29 3.84
N ALA A 33 17.77 5.02 3.59
CA ALA A 33 16.53 4.37 4.00
C ALA A 33 16.64 3.86 5.45
N VAL A 34 15.85 4.43 6.36
CA VAL A 34 15.93 4.15 7.80
C VAL A 34 14.99 3.01 8.18
N ILE A 35 15.56 1.83 8.37
CA ILE A 35 14.88 0.54 8.58
C ILE A 35 15.08 -0.04 10.00
N LYS A 36 15.45 0.80 10.97
CA LYS A 36 15.46 0.47 12.41
C LYS A 36 14.10 -0.06 12.91
N ALA A 37 14.09 -0.62 14.11
CA ALA A 37 12.93 -1.21 14.78
C ALA A 37 12.22 -2.25 13.88
N ASN A 38 13.01 -3.20 13.37
CA ASN A 38 12.55 -4.22 12.41
C ASN A 38 11.81 -3.62 11.19
N GLY A 39 12.40 -2.62 10.52
CA GLY A 39 11.77 -1.91 9.41
C GLY A 39 10.51 -1.15 9.82
N TYR A 40 10.52 -0.42 10.94
CA TYR A 40 9.31 0.17 11.53
C TYR A 40 8.17 -0.85 11.69
N GLY A 41 8.49 -2.08 12.13
CA GLY A 41 7.54 -3.17 12.22
C GLY A 41 7.15 -3.84 10.88
N HIS A 42 7.74 -3.49 9.74
CA HIS A 42 7.46 -4.11 8.43
C HIS A 42 8.36 -5.32 8.09
N GLY A 43 9.38 -5.61 8.90
CA GLY A 43 10.38 -6.64 8.60
C GLY A 43 11.62 -6.01 7.96
N ALA A 44 12.74 -5.98 8.71
CA ALA A 44 13.95 -5.27 8.29
C ALA A 44 14.56 -5.83 6.99
N GLU A 45 14.57 -7.15 6.79
CA GLU A 45 15.15 -7.76 5.59
C GLU A 45 14.36 -7.39 4.31
N PHE A 46 13.03 -7.57 4.34
CA PHE A 46 12.16 -7.24 3.21
C PHE A 46 12.25 -5.75 2.87
N ALA A 47 12.19 -4.90 3.90
CA ALA A 47 12.32 -3.45 3.76
C ALA A 47 13.70 -3.03 3.22
N ALA A 48 14.79 -3.70 3.63
CA ALA A 48 16.14 -3.45 3.13
C ALA A 48 16.23 -3.68 1.62
N ARG A 49 15.83 -4.87 1.16
CA ARG A 49 15.90 -5.25 -0.27
C ARG A 49 15.06 -4.30 -1.13
N ALA A 50 13.79 -4.10 -0.75
CA ALA A 50 12.89 -3.21 -1.47
C ALA A 50 13.36 -1.74 -1.47
N ALA A 51 13.99 -1.26 -0.38
CA ALA A 51 14.54 0.10 -0.35
C ALA A 51 15.76 0.27 -1.27
N ILE A 52 16.67 -0.71 -1.33
CA ILE A 52 17.80 -0.70 -2.26
C ILE A 52 17.30 -0.74 -3.71
N GLU A 53 16.32 -1.60 -4.02
CA GLU A 53 15.67 -1.67 -5.35
C GLU A 53 14.92 -0.38 -5.73
N GLY A 54 14.37 0.33 -4.74
CA GLY A 54 13.81 1.68 -4.91
C GLY A 54 14.88 2.74 -5.21
N GLY A 55 16.14 2.47 -4.89
CA GLY A 55 17.29 3.33 -5.13
C GLY A 55 17.85 4.04 -3.89
N ALA A 56 17.63 3.51 -2.69
CA ALA A 56 18.40 3.92 -1.52
C ALA A 56 19.88 3.56 -1.69
N THR A 57 20.78 4.44 -1.26
CA THR A 57 22.23 4.28 -1.41
C THR A 57 22.93 3.83 -0.12
N LEU A 58 22.19 3.82 0.99
CA LEU A 58 22.65 3.44 2.33
C LEU A 58 21.44 3.04 3.18
N LEU A 59 21.56 1.99 3.99
CA LEU A 59 20.54 1.58 4.96
C LEU A 59 20.90 2.13 6.34
N GLY A 60 19.90 2.60 7.10
CA GLY A 60 20.09 3.19 8.43
C GLY A 60 19.34 2.44 9.52
N VAL A 61 20.05 1.93 10.52
CA VAL A 61 19.48 1.27 11.71
C VAL A 61 19.90 1.97 13.00
N ALA A 62 19.31 1.62 14.15
CA ALA A 62 19.63 2.30 15.40
C ALA A 62 21.01 1.90 15.93
N ASP A 63 21.22 0.61 16.17
CA ASP A 63 22.37 0.05 16.89
C ASP A 63 23.18 -0.94 16.04
N VAL A 64 24.22 -1.52 16.65
CA VAL A 64 25.13 -2.45 15.97
C VAL A 64 24.46 -3.80 15.74
N GLU A 65 23.62 -4.23 16.69
CA GLU A 65 22.90 -5.49 16.68
C GLU A 65 21.90 -5.57 15.50
N GLU A 66 21.15 -4.50 15.23
CA GLU A 66 20.31 -4.38 14.03
C GLU A 66 21.14 -4.44 12.74
N ALA A 67 22.32 -3.82 12.71
CA ALA A 67 23.18 -3.79 11.51
C ALA A 67 23.81 -5.16 11.23
N LEU A 68 24.27 -5.87 12.27
CA LEU A 68 24.77 -7.23 12.18
C LEU A 68 23.66 -8.22 11.80
N ALA A 69 22.42 -8.00 12.23
CA ALA A 69 21.27 -8.81 11.80
C ALA A 69 21.00 -8.68 10.28
N LEU A 70 21.15 -7.50 9.69
CA LEU A 70 21.07 -7.32 8.23
C LEU A 70 22.19 -8.06 7.49
N ARG A 71 23.42 -8.01 8.00
CA ARG A 71 24.56 -8.76 7.46
C ARG A 71 24.34 -10.27 7.53
N ALA A 72 23.81 -10.76 8.66
CA ALA A 72 23.43 -12.17 8.83
C ALA A 72 22.29 -12.62 7.89
N ALA A 73 21.40 -11.70 7.50
CA ALA A 73 20.39 -11.91 6.45
C ALA A 73 20.94 -11.79 5.01
N GLY A 74 22.26 -11.66 4.84
CA GLY A 74 22.91 -11.57 3.52
C GLY A 74 22.71 -10.24 2.82
N ILE A 75 22.36 -9.16 3.52
CA ILE A 75 22.40 -7.80 2.98
C ILE A 75 23.87 -7.35 2.94
N THR A 76 24.41 -7.16 1.73
CA THR A 76 25.80 -6.72 1.49
C THR A 76 25.91 -5.23 1.18
N ASP A 77 24.80 -4.55 0.93
CA ASP A 77 24.73 -3.11 0.67
C ASP A 77 25.27 -2.26 1.84
N PRO A 78 25.61 -0.98 1.63
CA PRO A 78 26.05 -0.11 2.71
C PRO A 78 25.01 -0.02 3.84
N VAL A 79 25.46 -0.16 5.09
CA VAL A 79 24.65 -0.02 6.31
C VAL A 79 25.32 0.97 7.27
N MET A 80 24.55 1.80 7.95
CA MET A 80 25.00 2.67 9.04
C MET A 80 24.17 2.51 10.32
N CYS A 81 24.79 2.74 11.48
CA CYS A 81 24.10 2.83 12.78
C CYS A 81 24.68 3.93 13.70
N TRP A 82 23.90 4.42 14.67
CA TRP A 82 24.17 5.71 15.37
C TRP A 82 23.82 5.79 16.86
N LEU A 83 23.39 4.68 17.47
CA LEU A 83 23.00 4.61 18.87
C LEU A 83 23.84 3.55 19.59
N HIS A 84 24.91 4.01 20.25
CA HIS A 84 25.95 3.14 20.78
C HIS A 84 26.06 3.31 22.31
N GLY A 85 25.95 2.20 23.04
CA GLY A 85 26.33 2.15 24.45
C GLY A 85 27.85 2.10 24.64
N ALA A 86 28.32 2.30 25.86
CA ALA A 86 29.76 2.25 26.21
C ALA A 86 30.42 0.86 26.06
N ARG A 87 29.67 -0.16 25.60
CA ARG A 87 30.12 -1.53 25.33
C ARG A 87 29.74 -2.01 23.92
N ALA A 88 29.44 -1.09 23.00
CA ALA A 88 29.11 -1.44 21.62
C ALA A 88 30.27 -2.19 20.95
N ASP A 89 29.97 -3.26 20.24
CA ASP A 89 30.97 -4.08 19.55
C ASP A 89 31.36 -3.46 18.19
N PHE A 90 32.17 -2.41 18.26
CA PHE A 90 32.71 -1.79 17.05
C PHE A 90 33.70 -2.70 16.30
N ALA A 91 34.27 -3.73 16.93
CA ALA A 91 35.18 -4.65 16.24
C ALA A 91 34.40 -5.52 15.26
N SER A 92 33.32 -6.17 15.70
CA SER A 92 32.40 -6.90 14.82
C SER A 92 31.80 -5.99 13.74
N ALA A 93 31.44 -4.74 14.09
CA ALA A 93 30.85 -3.83 13.11
C ALA A 93 31.83 -3.39 12.00
N VAL A 94 33.09 -3.11 12.35
CA VAL A 94 34.16 -2.80 11.36
C VAL A 94 34.52 -4.05 10.54
N GLN A 95 34.51 -5.23 11.14
CA GLN A 95 34.73 -6.50 10.46
C GLN A 95 33.65 -6.79 9.40
N GLU A 96 32.41 -6.38 9.65
CA GLU A 96 31.27 -6.55 8.73
C GLU A 96 31.00 -5.32 7.83
N ASP A 97 31.93 -4.36 7.72
CA ASP A 97 31.80 -3.18 6.86
C ASP A 97 30.51 -2.35 7.14
N ILE A 98 30.26 -2.09 8.42
CA ILE A 98 29.14 -1.25 8.89
C ILE A 98 29.69 0.15 9.23
N GLN A 99 29.06 1.20 8.69
CA GLN A 99 29.44 2.59 8.98
C GLN A 99 28.96 3.00 10.37
N ILE A 100 29.89 3.45 11.22
CA ILE A 100 29.57 3.81 12.61
C ILE A 100 29.45 5.33 12.74
N ALA A 101 28.24 5.81 13.02
CA ALA A 101 28.01 7.20 13.34
C ALA A 101 28.29 7.48 14.82
N VAL A 102 29.36 8.24 15.09
CA VAL A 102 29.81 8.60 16.44
C VAL A 102 29.42 10.03 16.79
N ASN A 103 29.27 10.31 18.09
CA ASN A 103 28.74 11.59 18.57
C ASN A 103 29.65 12.35 19.55
N HIS A 104 30.80 11.80 19.93
CA HIS A 104 31.80 12.47 20.77
C HIS A 104 33.19 11.82 20.62
N VAL A 105 34.23 12.52 21.05
CA VAL A 105 35.65 12.10 20.94
C VAL A 105 35.89 10.68 21.44
N ALA A 106 35.44 10.34 22.65
CA ALA A 106 35.69 9.00 23.21
C ALA A 106 35.02 7.83 22.44
N GLN A 107 33.93 8.05 21.69
CA GLN A 107 33.33 7.04 20.82
C GLN A 107 34.15 6.88 19.54
N LEU A 108 34.62 8.00 18.98
CA LEU A 108 35.51 8.01 17.81
C LEU A 108 36.86 7.33 18.13
N ASP A 109 37.42 7.55 19.33
CA ASP A 109 38.61 6.86 19.81
C ASP A 109 38.38 5.34 19.99
N ALA A 110 37.22 4.95 20.53
CA ALA A 110 36.85 3.53 20.65
C ALA A 110 36.68 2.85 19.28
N LEU A 111 36.05 3.53 18.32
CA LEU A 111 35.96 3.06 16.93
C LEU A 111 37.34 2.93 16.28
N ALA A 112 38.22 3.91 16.49
CA ALA A 112 39.59 3.87 15.99
C ALA A 112 40.46 2.81 16.68
N ALA A 113 40.16 2.42 17.93
CA ALA A 113 40.80 1.29 18.58
C ALA A 113 40.37 -0.04 17.93
N ALA A 114 39.06 -0.23 17.74
CA ALA A 114 38.50 -1.40 17.06
C ALA A 114 38.99 -1.53 15.60
N ALA A 115 39.09 -0.41 14.87
CA ALA A 115 39.65 -0.35 13.52
C ALA A 115 41.10 -0.88 13.47
N ARG A 116 41.94 -0.45 14.41
CA ARG A 116 43.33 -0.91 14.53
C ARG A 116 43.44 -2.37 14.97
N GLU A 117 42.54 -2.85 15.84
CA GLU A 117 42.47 -4.26 16.27
C GLU A 117 42.11 -5.19 15.11
N VAL A 118 41.09 -4.83 14.32
CA VAL A 118 40.63 -5.57 13.15
C VAL A 118 41.59 -5.44 11.96
N GLY A 119 42.41 -4.37 11.92
CA GLY A 119 43.32 -4.09 10.81
C GLY A 119 42.60 -3.52 9.56
N ARG A 120 41.48 -2.83 9.75
CA ARG A 120 40.66 -2.21 8.69
C ARG A 120 40.44 -0.74 8.97
N VAL A 121 40.25 0.05 7.91
CA VAL A 121 39.81 1.45 8.03
C VAL A 121 38.32 1.45 8.38
N ALA A 122 37.94 2.16 9.44
CA ALA A 122 36.53 2.29 9.81
C ALA A 122 35.87 3.49 9.10
N ASP A 123 34.86 3.23 8.27
CA ASP A 123 33.99 4.28 7.75
C ASP A 123 33.11 4.84 8.89
N THR A 124 33.13 6.16 9.09
CA THR A 124 32.41 6.84 10.17
C THR A 124 31.61 8.04 9.68
N GLN A 125 30.56 8.40 10.43
CA GLN A 125 29.83 9.64 10.22
C GLN A 125 29.76 10.44 11.53
N LEU A 126 29.90 11.76 11.47
CA LEU A 126 29.95 12.61 12.66
C LEU A 126 28.56 13.17 12.97
N LYS A 127 28.01 12.77 14.10
CA LYS A 127 26.69 13.22 14.56
C LYS A 127 26.83 14.40 15.52
N ILE A 128 26.16 15.51 15.20
CA ILE A 128 26.21 16.76 15.97
C ILE A 128 24.82 17.18 16.46
N ASP A 129 24.74 17.85 17.61
CA ASP A 129 23.50 18.48 18.06
C ASP A 129 23.41 19.93 17.60
N THR A 130 22.36 20.25 16.86
CA THR A 130 22.06 21.60 16.37
C THR A 130 20.93 22.27 17.16
N GLY A 131 20.30 21.58 18.11
CA GLY A 131 19.19 22.10 18.93
C GLY A 131 18.12 21.09 19.32
N LEU A 132 18.34 19.79 19.10
CA LEU A 132 17.42 18.72 19.50
C LEU A 132 17.74 18.18 20.91
N SER A 133 18.97 18.36 21.39
CA SER A 133 19.39 18.01 22.76
C SER A 133 19.10 16.56 23.16
N ARG A 134 19.25 15.64 22.20
CA ARG A 134 18.99 14.20 22.35
C ARG A 134 20.25 13.33 22.27
N ASN A 135 21.09 13.57 21.26
CA ASN A 135 22.33 12.83 20.98
C ASN A 135 23.04 13.57 19.82
N GLY A 136 24.35 13.77 19.92
CA GLY A 136 25.20 14.48 18.96
C GLY A 136 26.20 15.35 19.74
N ALA A 137 27.38 15.61 19.19
CA ALA A 137 28.37 16.47 19.84
C ALA A 137 27.77 17.87 20.06
N ALA A 138 27.95 18.43 21.26
CA ALA A 138 27.52 19.78 21.57
C ALA A 138 28.40 20.83 20.85
N ARG A 139 27.87 22.04 20.66
CA ARG A 139 28.52 23.08 19.82
C ARG A 139 29.89 23.52 20.31
N ASP A 140 30.13 23.45 21.62
CA ASP A 140 31.40 23.70 22.28
C ASP A 140 32.40 22.53 22.16
N GLU A 141 31.91 21.30 21.92
CA GLU A 141 32.74 20.11 21.69
C GLU A 141 33.20 19.98 20.23
N TRP A 142 32.49 20.58 19.27
CA TRP A 142 32.76 20.46 17.83
C TRP A 142 34.23 20.68 17.43
N PRO A 143 34.96 21.71 17.92
CA PRO A 143 36.34 21.94 17.49
C PRO A 143 37.28 20.78 17.87
N ALA A 144 37.11 20.22 19.07
CA ALA A 144 37.91 19.07 19.54
C ALA A 144 37.51 17.79 18.80
N PHE A 145 36.22 17.59 18.57
CA PHE A 145 35.69 16.41 17.88
C PHE A 145 36.14 16.35 16.42
N PHE A 146 36.06 17.47 15.68
CA PHE A 146 36.49 17.55 14.28
C PHE A 146 38.01 17.49 14.14
N ALA A 147 38.77 18.12 15.04
CA ALA A 147 40.23 18.02 15.04
C ALA A 147 40.69 16.56 15.25
N ARG A 148 40.02 15.79 16.11
CA ARG A 148 40.32 14.37 16.33
C ARG A 148 39.94 13.50 15.14
N ALA A 149 38.82 13.79 14.47
CA ALA A 149 38.43 13.11 13.24
C ALA A 149 39.48 13.30 12.13
N ALA A 150 39.93 14.55 11.92
CA ALA A 150 40.96 14.87 10.94
C ALA A 150 42.36 14.34 11.29
N GLU A 151 42.64 14.05 12.56
CA GLU A 151 43.83 13.33 12.98
C GLU A 151 43.76 11.85 12.58
N LEU A 152 42.69 11.16 12.98
CA LEU A 152 42.50 9.73 12.71
C LEU A 152 42.31 9.39 11.22
N GLU A 153 41.77 10.33 10.44
CA GLU A 153 41.67 10.20 8.99
C GLU A 153 43.03 10.35 8.29
N ARG A 154 43.88 11.28 8.75
CA ARG A 154 45.28 11.39 8.28
C ARG A 154 46.16 10.23 8.71
N GLU A 155 45.86 9.59 9.84
CA GLU A 155 46.47 8.31 10.24
C GLU A 155 46.01 7.13 9.34
N GLY A 156 44.93 7.29 8.56
CA GLY A 156 44.33 6.23 7.75
C GLY A 156 43.59 5.18 8.58
N VAL A 157 43.16 5.52 9.81
CA VAL A 157 42.48 4.59 10.73
C VAL A 157 40.96 4.66 10.59
N VAL A 158 40.43 5.85 10.30
CA VAL A 158 39.01 6.07 10.00
C VAL A 158 38.86 6.81 8.67
N ARG A 159 37.66 6.82 8.10
CA ARG A 159 37.28 7.67 6.96
C ARG A 159 35.96 8.36 7.26
N VAL A 160 35.93 9.69 7.19
CA VAL A 160 34.76 10.51 7.53
C VAL A 160 33.82 10.58 6.32
N ARG A 161 32.91 9.61 6.22
CA ARG A 161 31.93 9.50 5.13
C ARG A 161 30.84 10.56 5.20
N GLY A 162 30.53 11.08 6.38
CA GLY A 162 29.38 11.96 6.54
C GLY A 162 29.38 12.84 7.79
N ILE A 163 28.55 13.88 7.76
CA ILE A 163 28.19 14.72 8.90
C ILE A 163 26.67 14.93 8.93
N PHE A 164 26.06 14.80 10.12
CA PHE A 164 24.62 15.00 10.27
C PHE A 164 24.15 15.49 11.63
N SER A 165 22.98 16.12 11.59
CA SER A 165 22.16 16.40 12.78
C SER A 165 20.74 15.87 12.57
N HIS A 166 19.82 16.18 13.48
CA HIS A 166 18.41 15.83 13.37
C HIS A 166 17.56 17.01 13.81
N LEU A 167 16.58 17.37 12.97
CA LEU A 167 15.66 18.47 13.23
C LEU A 167 14.73 18.13 14.40
N ALA A 168 14.31 19.17 15.12
CA ALA A 168 13.22 19.10 16.09
C ALA A 168 11.86 19.16 15.42
N ASN A 169 11.77 19.66 14.17
CA ASN A 169 10.52 19.97 13.47
C ASN A 169 9.66 20.94 14.32
N ALA A 170 10.32 21.90 14.96
CA ALA A 170 9.72 22.83 15.92
C ALA A 170 9.11 24.08 15.26
N GLY A 171 8.94 24.04 13.93
CA GLY A 171 8.45 25.15 13.11
C GLY A 171 9.58 25.82 12.33
N ALA A 172 9.20 26.43 11.21
CA ALA A 172 10.12 26.82 10.15
C ALA A 172 11.29 27.74 10.59
N ASP A 173 11.09 28.62 11.58
CA ASP A 173 12.16 29.47 12.12
C ASP A 173 13.15 28.69 13.00
N ALA A 174 12.65 27.75 13.82
CA ALA A 174 13.50 26.91 14.65
C ALA A 174 14.31 25.93 13.78
N ASP A 175 13.68 25.34 12.77
CA ASP A 175 14.34 24.41 11.84
C ASP A 175 15.39 25.14 10.97
N ARG A 176 15.11 26.38 10.52
CA ARG A 176 16.12 27.25 9.89
C ARG A 176 17.29 27.58 10.82
N ALA A 177 17.03 27.86 12.10
CA ALA A 177 18.09 28.12 13.08
C ALA A 177 18.95 26.87 13.35
N GLN A 178 18.38 25.66 13.30
CA GLN A 178 19.14 24.41 13.32
C GLN A 178 19.99 24.25 12.05
N ALA A 179 19.43 24.55 10.87
CA ALA A 179 20.16 24.51 9.59
C ALA A 179 21.36 25.47 9.57
N THR A 180 21.21 26.71 10.03
CA THR A 180 22.33 27.66 10.14
C THR A 180 23.47 27.12 11.01
N ARG A 181 23.15 26.50 12.15
CA ARG A 181 24.15 25.85 13.03
C ARG A 181 24.78 24.61 12.37
N PHE A 182 24.01 23.89 11.55
CA PHE A 182 24.51 22.76 10.78
C PHE A 182 25.53 23.21 9.71
N ASP A 183 25.24 24.29 8.99
CA ASP A 183 26.13 24.88 7.98
C ASP A 183 27.46 25.35 8.61
N GLU A 184 27.41 26.00 9.78
CA GLU A 184 28.60 26.36 10.56
C GLU A 184 29.46 25.12 10.88
N ALA A 185 28.83 24.01 11.29
CA ALA A 185 29.53 22.80 11.66
C ALA A 185 30.18 22.10 10.45
N VAL A 186 29.49 22.06 9.30
CA VAL A 186 30.03 21.54 8.03
C VAL A 186 31.26 22.36 7.61
N ALA A 187 31.20 23.69 7.74
CA ALA A 187 32.34 24.56 7.44
C ALA A 187 33.52 24.33 8.41
N LEU A 188 33.26 24.13 9.70
CA LEU A 188 34.29 23.82 10.70
C LEU A 188 34.94 22.44 10.47
N LEU A 189 34.17 21.42 10.10
CA LEU A 189 34.70 20.09 9.78
C LEU A 189 35.63 20.14 8.55
N ARG A 190 35.21 20.85 7.49
CA ARG A 190 36.04 21.09 6.29
C ARG A 190 37.31 21.88 6.61
N ALA A 191 37.22 22.89 7.47
CA ALA A 191 38.38 23.65 7.93
C ALA A 191 39.36 22.81 8.78
N ALA A 192 38.88 21.78 9.46
CA ALA A 192 39.73 20.82 10.19
C ALA A 192 40.47 19.83 9.25
N GLY A 193 39.98 19.64 8.02
CA GLY A 193 40.62 18.83 6.98
C GLY A 193 39.84 17.60 6.52
N CYS A 194 38.61 17.39 7.01
CA CYS A 194 37.73 16.31 6.55
C CYS A 194 36.70 16.87 5.53
N ASP A 195 36.57 16.25 4.36
CA ASP A 195 35.52 16.61 3.39
C ASP A 195 34.55 15.43 3.22
N PRO A 196 33.39 15.45 3.92
CA PRO A 196 32.46 14.33 3.93
C PRO A 196 31.64 14.21 2.64
N ASP A 197 31.54 12.98 2.12
CA ASP A 197 30.68 12.65 0.97
C ASP A 197 29.20 12.97 1.24
N MET A 198 28.72 12.70 2.46
CA MET A 198 27.32 12.86 2.87
C MET A 198 27.14 14.01 3.86
N VAL A 199 26.35 15.00 3.48
CA VAL A 199 25.91 16.11 4.32
C VAL A 199 24.40 16.03 4.40
N HIS A 200 23.85 15.72 5.57
CA HIS A 200 22.44 15.36 5.70
C HIS A 200 21.79 15.93 6.97
N LEU A 201 20.67 16.65 6.78
CA LEU A 201 19.88 17.18 7.88
C LEU A 201 18.45 16.63 7.86
N ALA A 202 17.75 16.73 6.73
CA ALA A 202 16.37 16.30 6.59
C ALA A 202 16.13 14.83 6.98
N ALA A 203 15.04 14.63 7.72
CA ALA A 203 14.33 13.37 7.85
C ALA A 203 12.98 13.47 7.11
N SER A 204 12.18 12.40 7.06
CA SER A 204 10.93 12.28 6.28
C SER A 204 10.11 13.58 6.14
N ALA A 205 9.74 14.23 7.25
CA ALA A 205 8.95 15.47 7.23
C ALA A 205 9.65 16.62 6.47
N ALA A 206 10.92 16.90 6.79
CA ALA A 206 11.70 17.93 6.11
C ALA A 206 12.04 17.55 4.66
N THR A 207 12.17 16.26 4.35
CA THR A 207 12.32 15.79 2.97
C THR A 207 11.09 16.16 2.13
N LEU A 208 9.89 15.96 2.66
CA LEU A 208 8.63 16.23 1.96
C LEU A 208 8.22 17.71 1.93
N ALA A 209 8.59 18.50 2.96
CA ALA A 209 8.10 19.88 3.11
C ALA A 209 9.17 20.99 2.99
N SER A 210 10.47 20.66 3.00
CA SER A 210 11.56 21.66 3.10
C SER A 210 12.74 21.36 2.16
N PRO A 211 12.62 21.63 0.84
CA PRO A 211 13.69 21.39 -0.15
C PRO A 211 15.04 22.01 0.20
N HIS A 212 15.03 23.19 0.83
CA HIS A 212 16.25 23.87 1.29
C HIS A 212 17.02 23.13 2.40
N LEU A 213 16.47 22.04 2.97
CA LEU A 213 17.09 21.22 4.02
C LEU A 213 17.54 19.82 3.50
N HIS A 214 17.45 19.57 2.19
CA HIS A 214 17.84 18.30 1.57
C HIS A 214 19.36 18.08 1.55
N TYR A 215 20.16 19.15 1.45
CA TYR A 215 21.61 19.08 1.24
C TYR A 215 21.95 18.16 0.06
N ASN A 216 22.89 17.21 0.18
CA ASN A 216 23.16 16.20 -0.85
C ASN A 216 22.66 14.80 -0.47
N THR A 217 22.08 14.63 0.73
CA THR A 217 21.66 13.33 1.27
C THR A 217 20.51 13.50 2.26
N VAL A 218 19.49 12.65 2.19
CA VAL A 218 18.32 12.66 3.12
C VAL A 218 18.17 11.34 3.90
N ARG A 219 17.59 11.38 5.12
CA ARG A 219 17.37 10.18 5.98
C ARG A 219 15.89 9.89 6.20
N VAL A 220 15.29 9.12 5.30
CA VAL A 220 13.84 8.87 5.29
C VAL A 220 13.50 7.57 6.04
N GLY A 221 12.57 7.68 6.99
CA GLY A 221 12.07 6.55 7.80
C GLY A 221 10.63 6.24 7.41
N MET A 222 9.66 6.65 8.23
CA MET A 222 8.23 6.36 8.03
C MET A 222 7.70 6.61 6.60
N ALA A 223 8.25 7.57 5.85
CA ALA A 223 7.84 7.85 4.48
C ALA A 223 8.17 6.73 3.48
N ILE A 224 9.24 5.92 3.69
CA ILE A 224 9.51 4.77 2.80
C ILE A 224 8.46 3.67 2.96
N PHE A 225 7.82 3.62 4.12
CA PHE A 225 6.69 2.73 4.45
C PHE A 225 5.33 3.35 4.09
N GLY A 226 5.33 4.51 3.42
CA GLY A 226 4.13 5.15 2.95
C GLY A 226 3.31 5.85 4.02
N LEU A 227 3.91 6.20 5.16
CA LEU A 227 3.22 6.85 6.26
C LEU A 227 3.46 8.36 6.26
N SER A 228 2.37 9.14 6.24
CA SER A 228 2.44 10.59 6.38
C SER A 228 3.05 11.00 7.73
N PRO A 229 4.00 11.96 7.77
CA PRO A 229 4.48 12.56 9.00
C PRO A 229 3.69 13.82 9.41
N PHE A 230 2.57 14.11 8.75
CA PHE A 230 1.76 15.31 8.94
C PHE A 230 0.32 14.96 9.35
N ALA A 231 -0.30 15.78 10.19
CA ALA A 231 -1.69 15.60 10.61
C ALA A 231 -2.71 16.18 9.61
N ASP A 232 -2.27 17.06 8.72
CA ASP A 232 -3.09 17.78 7.73
C ASP A 232 -2.96 17.24 6.29
N LYS A 233 -2.22 16.14 6.10
CA LYS A 233 -1.99 15.51 4.79
C LYS A 233 -2.00 14.00 4.88
N THR A 234 -2.71 13.36 3.98
CA THR A 234 -2.69 11.90 3.80
C THR A 234 -1.42 11.45 3.10
N SER A 235 -1.18 10.14 3.05
CA SER A 235 -0.10 9.57 2.23
C SER A 235 -0.30 9.85 0.73
N ALA A 236 -1.53 9.79 0.23
CA ALA A 236 -1.86 10.09 -1.16
C ALA A 236 -1.54 11.54 -1.54
N ASP A 237 -1.83 12.51 -0.67
CA ASP A 237 -1.45 13.94 -0.85
C ASP A 237 0.06 14.16 -1.00
N LEU A 238 0.86 13.19 -0.55
CA LEU A 238 2.32 13.20 -0.55
C LEU A 238 2.92 12.28 -1.62
N GLY A 239 2.09 11.66 -2.48
CA GLY A 239 2.53 10.68 -3.48
C GLY A 239 3.02 9.35 -2.89
N LEU A 240 2.70 9.07 -1.63
CA LEU A 240 3.15 7.91 -0.86
C LEU A 240 2.07 6.82 -0.80
N ILE A 241 2.50 5.56 -0.87
CA ILE A 241 1.65 4.36 -0.82
C ILE A 241 1.94 3.59 0.48
N PRO A 242 0.98 3.49 1.43
CA PRO A 242 1.12 2.69 2.66
C PRO A 242 1.56 1.24 2.40
N ALA A 243 2.68 0.84 3.01
CA ALA A 243 3.30 -0.46 2.71
C ALA A 243 2.74 -1.64 3.52
N MET A 244 2.02 -1.41 4.62
CA MET A 244 1.48 -2.48 5.48
C MET A 244 -0.06 -2.57 5.38
N THR A 245 -0.55 -3.76 5.07
CA THR A 245 -1.96 -4.14 5.28
C THR A 245 -2.04 -5.17 6.40
N LEU A 246 -2.70 -4.82 7.51
CA LEU A 246 -2.88 -5.71 8.65
C LEU A 246 -4.16 -6.53 8.48
N ARG A 247 -4.02 -7.85 8.29
CA ARG A 247 -5.12 -8.79 8.05
C ARG A 247 -5.28 -9.84 9.15
N SER A 248 -6.50 -10.33 9.26
CA SER A 248 -6.89 -11.51 10.04
C SER A 248 -8.08 -12.19 9.32
N GLU A 249 -8.75 -13.11 9.98
CA GLU A 249 -9.90 -13.86 9.44
C GLU A 249 -11.03 -13.97 10.47
N ILE A 250 -12.26 -14.23 10.01
CA ILE A 250 -13.37 -14.59 10.88
C ILE A 250 -13.18 -16.01 11.41
N VAL A 251 -12.98 -16.20 12.71
CA VAL A 251 -12.82 -17.55 13.31
C VAL A 251 -14.08 -18.10 13.98
N ALA A 252 -15.09 -17.25 14.21
CA ALA A 252 -16.43 -17.68 14.61
C ALA A 252 -17.47 -16.63 14.23
N LEU A 253 -18.69 -17.09 13.90
CA LEU A 253 -19.87 -16.26 13.69
C LEU A 253 -20.94 -16.60 14.74
N ARG A 254 -21.69 -15.60 15.19
CA ARG A 254 -22.79 -15.79 16.13
C ARG A 254 -23.89 -14.76 15.94
N ASP A 255 -25.07 -15.24 15.57
CA ASP A 255 -26.29 -14.44 15.65
C ASP A 255 -26.69 -14.19 17.11
N VAL A 256 -27.07 -12.95 17.40
CA VAL A 256 -27.52 -12.50 18.71
C VAL A 256 -28.75 -11.60 18.59
N SER A 257 -29.67 -11.73 19.54
CA SER A 257 -30.83 -10.84 19.62
C SER A 257 -30.48 -9.50 20.26
N ALA A 258 -31.30 -8.49 19.98
CA ALA A 258 -31.27 -7.20 20.68
C ALA A 258 -31.25 -7.39 22.21
N GLY A 259 -30.44 -6.59 22.91
CA GLY A 259 -30.20 -6.71 24.35
C GLY A 259 -29.07 -7.67 24.74
N THR A 260 -28.45 -8.39 23.79
CA THR A 260 -27.30 -9.26 24.10
C THR A 260 -26.05 -8.44 24.44
N GLY A 261 -25.42 -8.73 25.58
CA GLY A 261 -24.17 -8.11 25.99
C GLY A 261 -22.94 -8.71 25.32
N VAL A 262 -21.99 -7.85 24.92
CA VAL A 262 -20.81 -8.24 24.14
C VAL A 262 -19.51 -8.02 24.92
N SER A 263 -18.66 -9.06 24.94
CA SER A 263 -17.34 -9.09 25.58
C SER A 263 -17.32 -8.74 27.09
N TYR A 264 -16.13 -8.53 27.66
CA TYR A 264 -15.89 -8.40 29.09
C TYR A 264 -16.65 -7.24 29.74
N GLY A 265 -17.57 -7.56 30.63
CA GLY A 265 -18.35 -6.58 31.39
C GLY A 265 -19.45 -5.90 30.58
N PHE A 266 -19.78 -6.42 29.39
CA PHE A 266 -20.91 -6.00 28.56
C PHE A 266 -21.02 -4.48 28.37
N ASN A 267 -19.87 -3.82 28.11
CA ASN A 267 -19.82 -2.39 27.84
C ASN A 267 -20.38 -2.01 26.45
N HIS A 268 -20.75 -3.01 25.66
CA HIS A 268 -21.59 -2.89 24.48
C HIS A 268 -22.77 -3.86 24.63
N ILE A 269 -23.98 -3.38 24.31
CA ILE A 269 -25.21 -4.15 24.25
C ILE A 269 -25.76 -4.00 22.83
N ALA A 270 -26.03 -5.12 22.14
CA ALA A 270 -26.59 -5.11 20.79
C ALA A 270 -27.94 -4.37 20.77
N GLN A 271 -28.07 -3.35 19.93
CA GLN A 271 -29.28 -2.50 19.87
C GLN A 271 -30.40 -3.12 19.01
N SER A 272 -30.03 -4.01 18.09
CA SER A 272 -30.91 -4.80 17.25
C SER A 272 -30.42 -6.24 17.18
N ASP A 273 -31.23 -7.13 16.61
CA ASP A 273 -30.74 -8.45 16.20
C ASP A 273 -29.60 -8.26 15.18
N THR A 274 -28.49 -8.98 15.37
CA THR A 274 -27.26 -8.84 14.57
C THR A 274 -26.40 -10.10 14.57
N THR A 275 -25.43 -10.18 13.67
CA THR A 275 -24.39 -11.21 13.64
C THR A 275 -23.07 -10.64 14.13
N LEU A 276 -22.45 -11.28 15.11
CA LEU A 276 -21.14 -10.93 15.63
C LEU A 276 -20.08 -11.88 15.06
N ALA A 277 -18.96 -11.33 14.60
CA ALA A 277 -17.76 -12.06 14.23
C ALA A 277 -16.70 -12.02 15.35
N LEU A 278 -16.06 -13.15 15.61
CA LEU A 278 -14.84 -13.24 16.39
C LEU A 278 -13.64 -13.13 15.46
N VAL A 279 -12.75 -12.17 15.74
CA VAL A 279 -11.52 -11.95 14.97
C VAL A 279 -10.32 -12.19 15.90
N PRO A 280 -9.35 -13.05 15.56
CA PRO A 280 -8.28 -13.48 16.45
C PRO A 280 -7.13 -12.45 16.48
N MET A 281 -7.43 -11.16 16.67
CA MET A 281 -6.44 -10.12 16.91
C MET A 281 -6.76 -9.39 18.22
N GLY A 282 -5.81 -9.32 19.14
CA GLY A 282 -5.98 -8.63 20.42
C GLY A 282 -4.78 -7.76 20.81
N TYR A 283 -4.80 -7.22 22.04
CA TYR A 283 -3.76 -6.29 22.48
C TYR A 283 -2.37 -6.90 22.68
N ALA A 284 -2.24 -8.24 22.74
CA ALA A 284 -0.95 -8.92 22.71
C ALA A 284 -0.37 -9.05 21.30
N ASP A 285 -1.19 -8.81 20.27
CA ASP A 285 -0.80 -8.84 18.86
C ASP A 285 -0.54 -7.41 18.31
N GLY A 286 -0.91 -6.37 19.08
CA GLY A 286 -0.71 -4.96 18.76
C GLY A 286 -1.99 -4.13 18.62
N LEU A 287 -3.19 -4.75 18.64
CA LEU A 287 -4.47 -4.05 18.54
C LEU A 287 -4.73 -3.19 19.81
N PRO A 288 -4.71 -1.85 19.75
CA PRO A 288 -4.74 -1.04 20.97
C PRO A 288 -6.06 -1.15 21.73
N ARG A 289 -5.99 -1.53 23.01
CA ARG A 289 -7.17 -1.75 23.86
C ARG A 289 -8.05 -0.48 24.03
N ALA A 290 -7.50 0.72 23.81
CA ALA A 290 -8.26 1.97 23.90
C ALA A 290 -9.23 2.20 22.73
N LEU A 291 -9.10 1.46 21.62
CA LEU A 291 -10.07 1.49 20.51
C LEU A 291 -11.49 1.03 20.92
N ASN A 292 -11.59 0.31 22.03
CA ASN A 292 -12.86 -0.16 22.59
C ASN A 292 -13.84 1.00 22.86
N GLY A 293 -14.90 1.07 22.07
CA GLY A 293 -15.93 2.11 22.17
C GLY A 293 -15.57 3.44 21.52
N ALA A 294 -14.44 3.53 20.82
CA ALA A 294 -13.98 4.73 20.12
C ALA A 294 -14.50 4.84 18.67
N GLY A 295 -15.36 3.92 18.23
CA GLY A 295 -15.88 3.89 16.86
C GLY A 295 -14.94 3.30 15.81
N ALA A 296 -13.82 2.69 16.22
CA ALA A 296 -12.91 2.00 15.31
C ALA A 296 -13.64 0.90 14.50
N THR A 297 -13.35 0.85 13.19
CA THR A 297 -13.90 -0.13 12.26
C THR A 297 -12.79 -0.99 11.65
N VAL A 298 -13.19 -2.13 11.09
CA VAL A 298 -12.39 -3.00 10.22
C VAL A 298 -13.14 -3.21 8.92
N ALA A 299 -12.46 -3.50 7.81
CA ALA A 299 -13.12 -3.87 6.56
C ALA A 299 -13.36 -5.39 6.49
N VAL A 300 -14.58 -5.78 6.12
CA VAL A 300 -15.01 -7.15 5.86
C VAL A 300 -15.84 -7.12 4.57
N ALA A 301 -15.49 -7.92 3.56
CA ALA A 301 -16.16 -7.95 2.25
C ALA A 301 -16.45 -6.54 1.67
N GLY A 302 -15.44 -5.65 1.73
CA GLY A 302 -15.55 -4.26 1.25
C GLY A 302 -16.39 -3.30 2.12
N GLN A 303 -16.88 -3.73 3.29
CA GLN A 303 -17.70 -2.90 4.18
C GLN A 303 -17.01 -2.64 5.53
N HIS A 304 -17.14 -1.41 6.03
CA HIS A 304 -16.66 -1.02 7.36
C HIS A 304 -17.59 -1.53 8.46
N CYS A 305 -17.09 -2.46 9.26
CA CYS A 305 -17.79 -3.08 10.39
C CYS A 305 -17.15 -2.62 11.72
N PRO A 306 -17.93 -2.15 12.72
CA PRO A 306 -17.37 -1.62 13.97
C PRO A 306 -16.85 -2.71 14.91
N ILE A 307 -15.75 -2.42 15.60
CA ILE A 307 -15.26 -3.23 16.73
C ILE A 307 -16.13 -2.95 17.96
N VAL A 308 -16.75 -3.98 18.51
CA VAL A 308 -17.75 -3.87 19.58
C VAL A 308 -17.35 -4.63 20.86
N GLY A 309 -17.64 -4.01 22.00
CA GLY A 309 -17.22 -4.53 23.30
C GLY A 309 -15.70 -4.49 23.53
N ARG A 310 -15.26 -4.89 24.73
CA ARG A 310 -13.83 -4.84 25.08
C ARG A 310 -12.97 -5.74 24.20
N ILE A 311 -11.87 -5.18 23.69
CA ILE A 311 -10.78 -5.92 23.05
C ILE A 311 -10.09 -6.81 24.10
N GLY A 312 -9.95 -8.09 23.78
CA GLY A 312 -9.28 -9.11 24.58
C GLY A 312 -7.77 -9.19 24.31
N MET A 313 -7.09 -10.12 24.98
CA MET A 313 -5.64 -10.30 24.80
C MET A 313 -5.29 -10.78 23.39
N ASP A 314 -6.04 -11.73 22.86
CA ASP A 314 -5.72 -12.44 21.61
C ASP A 314 -6.82 -12.32 20.54
N GLN A 315 -7.89 -11.55 20.81
CA GLN A 315 -9.10 -11.46 19.98
C GLN A 315 -9.95 -10.20 20.24
N CYS A 316 -10.75 -9.80 19.25
CA CYS A 316 -11.79 -8.76 19.34
C CYS A 316 -13.11 -9.26 18.71
N ILE A 317 -14.20 -8.52 18.93
CA ILE A 317 -15.52 -8.80 18.33
C ILE A 317 -15.85 -7.68 17.35
N VAL A 318 -16.36 -8.06 16.19
CA VAL A 318 -16.83 -7.14 15.13
C VAL A 318 -18.33 -7.36 14.95
N ASP A 319 -19.10 -6.28 14.88
CA ASP A 319 -20.53 -6.33 14.56
C ASP A 319 -20.71 -6.25 13.04
N LEU A 320 -21.27 -7.29 12.44
CA LEU A 320 -21.46 -7.38 10.99
C LEU A 320 -22.85 -6.90 10.54
N GLY A 321 -23.79 -6.65 11.46
CA GLY A 321 -25.16 -6.29 11.08
C GLY A 321 -25.79 -7.34 10.16
N LYS A 322 -26.29 -6.89 9.01
CA LYS A 322 -26.87 -7.75 7.96
C LYS A 322 -25.80 -8.47 7.11
N LEU A 323 -24.55 -8.03 7.12
CA LEU A 323 -23.45 -8.63 6.34
C LEU A 323 -23.15 -10.06 6.82
N GLY A 324 -23.43 -10.38 8.09
CA GLY A 324 -23.24 -11.71 8.67
C GLY A 324 -23.94 -12.87 7.95
N LYS A 325 -24.93 -12.57 7.09
CA LYS A 325 -25.62 -13.56 6.24
C LYS A 325 -24.91 -13.82 4.89
N ARG A 326 -23.83 -13.10 4.60
CA ARG A 326 -23.08 -13.12 3.34
C ARG A 326 -21.58 -13.41 3.53
N VAL A 327 -21.18 -13.73 4.76
CA VAL A 327 -19.79 -14.05 5.12
C VAL A 327 -19.74 -15.35 5.91
N GLN A 328 -18.58 -15.99 5.91
CA GLN A 328 -18.32 -17.29 6.51
C GLN A 328 -17.05 -17.27 7.38
N ILE A 329 -16.83 -18.36 8.10
CA ILE A 329 -15.58 -18.58 8.83
C ILE A 329 -14.44 -18.76 7.83
N GLY A 330 -13.33 -18.04 8.04
CA GLY A 330 -12.19 -17.95 7.13
C GLY A 330 -12.19 -16.71 6.23
N ASP A 331 -13.28 -15.95 6.16
CA ASP A 331 -13.32 -14.73 5.36
C ASP A 331 -12.36 -13.66 5.91
N PRO A 332 -11.69 -12.89 5.03
CA PRO A 332 -10.66 -11.93 5.42
C PRO A 332 -11.25 -10.72 6.14
N VAL A 333 -10.53 -10.27 7.17
CA VAL A 333 -10.79 -9.04 7.92
C VAL A 333 -9.56 -8.14 7.82
N VAL A 334 -9.72 -6.93 7.30
CA VAL A 334 -8.63 -5.94 7.22
C VAL A 334 -8.78 -4.93 8.34
N LEU A 335 -7.76 -4.85 9.19
CA LEU A 335 -7.73 -3.99 10.37
C LEU A 335 -7.29 -2.57 10.04
N PHE A 336 -6.29 -2.44 9.16
CA PHE A 336 -5.92 -1.22 8.46
C PHE A 336 -5.13 -1.56 7.18
N GLY A 337 -5.08 -0.62 6.23
CA GLY A 337 -4.36 -0.73 4.96
C GLY A 337 -4.26 0.62 4.26
N ASP A 338 -4.21 0.63 2.94
CA ASP A 338 -4.21 1.87 2.14
C ASP A 338 -5.63 2.46 2.01
N PRO A 339 -5.88 3.70 2.49
CA PRO A 339 -7.16 4.38 2.30
C PRO A 339 -7.51 4.65 0.82
N ALA A 340 -6.52 4.72 -0.08
CA ALA A 340 -6.78 4.85 -1.52
C ALA A 340 -7.50 3.63 -2.11
N SER A 341 -7.32 2.45 -1.48
CA SER A 341 -8.05 1.21 -1.81
C SER A 341 -9.34 1.05 -1.00
N GLY A 342 -9.78 2.08 -0.26
CA GLY A 342 -10.97 2.01 0.61
C GLY A 342 -10.77 1.22 1.92
N LEU A 343 -9.52 0.93 2.30
CA LEU A 343 -9.22 0.24 3.56
C LEU A 343 -9.14 1.22 4.74
N PRO A 344 -9.34 0.77 6.00
CA PRO A 344 -9.24 1.64 7.16
C PRO A 344 -7.82 2.25 7.29
N PRO A 345 -7.67 3.57 7.51
CA PRO A 345 -6.36 4.18 7.76
C PRO A 345 -5.79 3.75 9.11
N VAL A 346 -4.47 3.60 9.19
CA VAL A 346 -3.76 3.39 10.48
C VAL A 346 -3.83 4.66 11.36
N GLU A 347 -4.01 5.83 10.75
CA GLU A 347 -4.21 7.13 11.38
C GLU A 347 -5.41 7.12 12.34
N VAL A 348 -6.49 6.40 12.03
CA VAL A 348 -7.65 6.25 12.92
C VAL A 348 -7.24 5.67 14.28
N TRP A 349 -6.30 4.73 14.29
CA TRP A 349 -5.80 4.14 15.53
C TRP A 349 -4.87 5.11 16.26
N ALA A 350 -4.05 5.87 15.51
CA ALA A 350 -3.15 6.87 16.07
C ALA A 350 -3.94 8.01 16.74
N GLU A 351 -4.98 8.54 16.10
CA GLU A 351 -5.87 9.57 16.62
C GLU A 351 -6.55 9.14 17.92
N VAL A 352 -7.18 7.95 17.93
CA VAL A 352 -7.85 7.41 19.13
C VAL A 352 -6.87 7.20 20.28
N MET A 353 -5.64 6.75 19.98
CA MET A 353 -4.57 6.57 20.96
C MET A 353 -3.88 7.88 21.36
N GLN A 354 -4.21 9.01 20.73
CA GLN A 354 -3.54 10.30 20.90
C GLN A 354 -2.01 10.21 20.65
N THR A 355 -1.65 9.50 19.59
CA THR A 355 -0.27 9.22 19.17
C THR A 355 -0.11 9.39 17.65
N ILE A 356 0.94 8.78 17.10
CA ILE A 356 1.42 8.85 15.72
C ILE A 356 1.29 7.48 15.02
N ASN A 357 1.00 7.46 13.72
CA ASN A 357 0.90 6.23 12.91
C ASN A 357 2.16 5.35 13.00
N TYR A 358 3.36 5.93 13.13
CA TYR A 358 4.61 5.18 13.34
C TYR A 358 4.70 4.43 14.68
N GLU A 359 3.99 4.84 15.74
CA GLU A 359 3.91 4.02 16.96
C GLU A 359 3.03 2.78 16.73
N ILE A 360 1.92 2.95 16.00
CA ILE A 360 0.97 1.87 15.74
C ILE A 360 1.61 0.72 14.94
N VAL A 361 2.28 1.01 13.81
CA VAL A 361 2.90 -0.04 12.98
C VAL A 361 4.10 -0.72 13.68
N VAL A 362 4.85 0.01 14.49
CA VAL A 362 5.95 -0.55 15.31
C VAL A 362 5.40 -1.42 16.45
N GLY A 363 4.22 -1.08 16.98
CA GLY A 363 3.54 -1.82 18.03
C GLY A 363 2.94 -3.18 17.61
N ILE A 364 2.92 -3.49 16.31
CA ILE A 364 2.42 -4.78 15.80
C ILE A 364 3.36 -5.92 16.26
N GLY A 365 2.82 -6.83 17.07
CA GLY A 365 3.58 -7.83 17.82
C GLY A 365 4.25 -8.89 16.95
N SER A 366 5.14 -9.67 17.57
CA SER A 366 5.84 -10.80 16.93
C SER A 366 4.95 -12.02 16.63
N ARG A 367 3.73 -12.05 17.20
CA ARG A 367 2.70 -13.05 16.88
C ARG A 367 2.02 -12.82 15.53
N VAL A 368 2.13 -11.62 14.97
CA VAL A 368 1.61 -11.28 13.65
C VAL A 368 2.66 -11.67 12.62
N ASN A 369 2.32 -12.62 11.76
CA ASN A 369 3.24 -13.11 10.72
C ASN A 369 3.43 -12.03 9.65
N ARG A 370 4.67 -11.65 9.36
CA ARG A 370 4.99 -10.67 8.32
C ARG A 370 5.28 -11.41 7.03
N ILE A 371 4.58 -11.06 5.95
CA ILE A 371 4.82 -11.64 4.63
C ILE A 371 5.08 -10.54 3.61
N ALA A 372 6.09 -10.75 2.77
CA ALA A 372 6.31 -9.90 1.62
C ALA A 372 5.21 -10.14 0.57
N ALA A 373 4.65 -9.06 0.04
CA ALA A 373 3.85 -9.03 -1.18
C ALA A 373 4.70 -8.29 -2.24
N ASP A 374 5.22 -9.05 -3.21
CA ASP A 374 6.16 -8.53 -4.21
C ASP A 374 5.49 -8.14 -5.54
N GLU A 375 4.24 -8.59 -5.72
CA GLU A 375 3.35 -8.28 -6.84
C GLU A 375 2.39 -7.14 -6.45
N ASP A 376 2.04 -6.28 -7.41
CA ASP A 376 1.01 -5.25 -7.24
C ASP A 376 -0.38 -5.90 -7.14
N ARG A 377 -0.74 -6.30 -5.91
CA ARG A 377 -2.02 -6.93 -5.61
C ARG A 377 -3.16 -5.91 -5.60
N ASN A 378 -3.84 -5.76 -6.74
CA ASN A 378 -5.25 -5.42 -6.70
C ASN A 378 -6.03 -6.51 -5.94
N GLU A 379 -7.12 -6.13 -5.27
CA GLU A 379 -7.66 -6.85 -4.10
C GLU A 379 -8.27 -8.24 -4.34
N GLN A 380 -8.21 -8.78 -5.57
CA GLN A 380 -8.85 -10.04 -5.96
C GLN A 380 -7.86 -11.20 -6.19
N GLY A 381 -6.55 -10.95 -6.08
CA GLY A 381 -5.57 -12.01 -5.82
C GLY A 381 -5.17 -12.88 -7.02
N ASP A 382 -5.25 -12.35 -8.24
CA ASP A 382 -4.67 -12.97 -9.44
C ASP A 382 -3.56 -12.10 -10.05
N VAL A 383 -2.64 -12.73 -10.79
CA VAL A 383 -1.42 -12.10 -11.32
C VAL A 383 -1.77 -11.25 -12.55
N SER A 384 -1.76 -9.92 -12.39
CA SER A 384 -2.11 -9.00 -13.46
C SER A 384 -1.11 -9.06 -14.62
N GLY A 385 -1.59 -9.32 -15.83
CA GLY A 385 -0.88 -9.00 -17.06
C GLY A 385 -1.01 -7.51 -17.42
N ALA A 386 -0.63 -7.16 -18.65
CA ALA A 386 -0.61 -5.77 -19.08
C ALA A 386 -2.01 -5.13 -19.06
N SER A 387 -2.08 -3.89 -18.58
CA SER A 387 -3.30 -3.08 -18.51
C SER A 387 -3.14 -1.79 -19.31
N THR A 388 -4.16 -1.45 -20.08
CA THR A 388 -4.22 -0.28 -20.96
C THR A 388 -5.43 0.57 -20.58
N THR A 389 -5.22 1.87 -20.32
CA THR A 389 -6.30 2.83 -20.06
C THR A 389 -6.45 3.79 -21.23
N LEU A 390 -7.70 3.96 -21.69
CA LEU A 390 -8.09 4.81 -22.81
C LEU A 390 -9.15 5.82 -22.36
N THR A 391 -9.13 7.00 -22.97
CA THR A 391 -10.24 7.98 -22.86
C THR A 391 -11.13 7.84 -24.09
N ILE A 392 -12.44 7.65 -23.88
CA ILE A 392 -13.43 7.44 -24.94
C ILE A 392 -14.43 8.60 -24.94
N SER A 393 -14.42 9.38 -26.01
CA SER A 393 -15.06 10.70 -26.15
C SER A 393 -16.56 10.58 -26.44
N ASP A 394 -16.96 9.62 -27.28
CA ASP A 394 -18.34 9.47 -27.81
C ASP A 394 -18.74 7.97 -27.96
N PRO A 395 -19.99 7.65 -28.40
CA PRO A 395 -20.42 6.28 -28.64
C PRO A 395 -19.69 5.57 -29.80
N ASP A 396 -19.23 6.30 -30.81
CA ASP A 396 -18.61 5.71 -32.00
C ASP A 396 -17.19 5.20 -31.65
N GLU A 397 -16.40 5.97 -30.90
CA GLU A 397 -15.12 5.52 -30.33
C GLU A 397 -15.29 4.30 -29.41
N MET A 398 -16.40 4.21 -28.66
CA MET A 398 -16.73 3.05 -27.83
C MET A 398 -17.08 1.82 -28.67
N HIS A 399 -17.83 1.99 -29.75
CA HIS A 399 -18.18 0.91 -30.67
C HIS A 399 -16.94 0.40 -31.42
N GLU A 400 -16.10 1.30 -31.95
CA GLU A 400 -14.83 0.95 -32.58
C GLU A 400 -13.87 0.22 -31.63
N LEU A 401 -13.80 0.64 -30.35
CA LEU A 401 -13.04 -0.08 -29.33
C LEU A 401 -13.57 -1.52 -29.18
N GLY A 402 -14.89 -1.69 -29.14
CA GLY A 402 -15.54 -3.00 -29.10
C GLY A 402 -15.16 -3.87 -30.29
N VAL A 403 -15.15 -3.31 -31.51
CA VAL A 403 -14.72 -4.04 -32.73
C VAL A 403 -13.27 -4.49 -32.60
N ARG A 404 -12.34 -3.60 -32.22
CA ARG A 404 -10.91 -3.94 -32.04
C ARG A 404 -10.67 -5.01 -30.99
N VAL A 405 -11.45 -5.04 -29.91
CA VAL A 405 -11.41 -6.12 -28.91
C VAL A 405 -11.97 -7.40 -29.52
N GLY A 406 -13.15 -7.35 -30.15
CA GLY A 406 -13.81 -8.49 -30.77
C GLY A 406 -12.97 -9.22 -31.83
N GLU A 407 -12.17 -8.50 -32.63
CA GLU A 407 -11.26 -9.08 -33.62
C GLU A 407 -10.09 -9.88 -33.01
N GLN A 408 -9.79 -9.73 -31.71
CA GLN A 408 -8.72 -10.43 -30.99
C GLN A 408 -9.20 -11.65 -30.18
N LEU A 409 -10.52 -11.80 -29.98
CA LEU A 409 -11.12 -12.87 -29.18
C LEU A 409 -11.25 -14.18 -29.98
N VAL A 410 -11.03 -15.31 -29.32
CA VAL A 410 -11.24 -16.65 -29.89
C VAL A 410 -12.00 -17.56 -28.90
N ALA A 411 -12.43 -18.73 -29.37
CA ALA A 411 -13.09 -19.73 -28.52
C ALA A 411 -12.28 -20.02 -27.23
N GLY A 412 -12.96 -20.00 -26.08
CA GLY A 412 -12.36 -20.12 -24.75
C GLY A 412 -12.06 -18.78 -24.04
N ASP A 413 -12.17 -17.64 -24.72
CA ASP A 413 -11.91 -16.34 -24.10
C ASP A 413 -13.12 -15.83 -23.30
N LEU A 414 -12.86 -15.45 -22.05
CA LEU A 414 -13.79 -14.77 -21.16
C LEU A 414 -13.50 -13.26 -21.10
N VAL A 415 -14.52 -12.44 -21.30
CA VAL A 415 -14.49 -10.98 -21.13
C VAL A 415 -15.47 -10.58 -20.02
N ILE A 416 -14.93 -10.00 -18.94
CA ILE A 416 -15.70 -9.45 -17.81
C ILE A 416 -15.86 -7.94 -18.05
N LEU A 417 -17.11 -7.46 -18.17
CA LEU A 417 -17.40 -6.06 -18.52
C LEU A 417 -18.13 -5.34 -17.37
N THR A 418 -17.42 -4.43 -16.71
CA THR A 418 -17.85 -3.72 -15.50
C THR A 418 -18.02 -2.22 -15.77
N GLY A 419 -19.00 -1.60 -15.11
CA GLY A 419 -19.24 -0.15 -15.18
C GLY A 419 -20.68 0.22 -14.82
N PRO A 420 -20.99 1.48 -14.44
CA PRO A 420 -22.31 1.88 -13.98
C PRO A 420 -23.40 1.81 -15.08
N LEU A 421 -24.66 2.07 -14.69
CA LEU A 421 -25.76 2.20 -15.65
C LEU A 421 -25.49 3.38 -16.60
N GLY A 422 -25.76 3.18 -17.90
CA GLY A 422 -25.46 4.19 -18.93
C GLY A 422 -23.97 4.43 -19.19
N ALA A 423 -23.06 3.57 -18.75
CA ALA A 423 -21.62 3.71 -19.02
C ALA A 423 -21.20 3.44 -20.50
N GLY A 424 -22.11 2.92 -21.33
CA GLY A 424 -21.79 2.51 -22.71
C GLY A 424 -21.46 1.02 -22.88
N LYS A 425 -21.64 0.19 -21.83
CA LYS A 425 -21.42 -1.27 -21.89
C LYS A 425 -22.04 -1.93 -23.12
N THR A 426 -23.33 -1.71 -23.36
CA THR A 426 -24.04 -2.30 -24.52
C THR A 426 -23.52 -1.79 -25.87
N THR A 427 -22.97 -0.59 -25.94
CA THR A 427 -22.29 -0.06 -27.14
C THR A 427 -20.99 -0.83 -27.39
N LEU A 428 -20.19 -1.08 -26.36
CA LEU A 428 -19.00 -1.93 -26.45
C LEU A 428 -19.37 -3.37 -26.84
N SER A 429 -20.41 -3.95 -26.21
CA SER A 429 -20.91 -5.30 -26.52
C SER A 429 -21.37 -5.46 -27.98
N ARG A 430 -21.93 -4.40 -28.58
CA ARG A 430 -22.27 -4.35 -30.02
C ARG A 430 -21.03 -4.39 -30.89
N GLY A 431 -20.02 -3.57 -30.60
CA GLY A 431 -18.74 -3.58 -31.30
C GLY A 431 -18.06 -4.96 -31.23
N ILE A 432 -18.04 -5.60 -30.06
CA ILE A 432 -17.46 -6.95 -29.86
C ILE A 432 -18.17 -7.98 -30.76
N GLY A 433 -19.51 -7.95 -30.81
CA GLY A 433 -20.29 -8.82 -31.70
C GLY A 433 -20.01 -8.58 -33.19
N GLU A 434 -19.77 -7.34 -33.60
CA GLU A 434 -19.39 -7.00 -34.98
C GLU A 434 -17.97 -7.48 -35.32
N GLY A 435 -16.99 -7.30 -34.44
CA GLY A 435 -15.63 -7.82 -34.60
C GLY A 435 -15.59 -9.35 -34.74
N LEU A 436 -16.40 -10.06 -33.94
CA LEU A 436 -16.63 -11.51 -34.03
C LEU A 436 -17.53 -11.94 -35.21
N ARG A 437 -18.13 -10.98 -35.92
CA ARG A 437 -19.04 -11.18 -37.06
C ARG A 437 -20.20 -12.13 -36.73
N VAL A 438 -20.86 -11.90 -35.60
CA VAL A 438 -22.00 -12.73 -35.15
C VAL A 438 -23.32 -12.31 -35.80
N ARG A 439 -24.31 -13.20 -35.73
CA ARG A 439 -25.61 -13.04 -36.38
C ARG A 439 -26.57 -12.18 -35.56
N GLY A 440 -27.01 -11.08 -36.18
CA GLY A 440 -28.05 -10.20 -35.66
C GLY A 440 -27.55 -9.22 -34.60
N PRO A 441 -28.37 -8.22 -34.23
CA PRO A 441 -27.96 -7.17 -33.31
C PRO A 441 -27.69 -7.74 -31.91
N VAL A 442 -26.55 -7.37 -31.32
CA VAL A 442 -26.30 -7.55 -29.89
C VAL A 442 -27.09 -6.48 -29.13
N THR A 443 -27.96 -6.94 -28.25
CA THR A 443 -28.81 -6.12 -27.38
C THR A 443 -28.59 -6.61 -25.97
N SER A 444 -28.46 -5.70 -24.98
CA SER A 444 -28.37 -6.08 -23.57
C SER A 444 -29.44 -7.14 -23.24
N PRO A 445 -29.07 -8.30 -22.67
CA PRO A 445 -30.01 -9.39 -22.45
C PRO A 445 -30.82 -9.15 -21.16
N THR A 446 -31.37 -7.94 -21.00
CA THR A 446 -32.03 -7.41 -19.79
C THR A 446 -33.17 -8.27 -19.24
N PHE A 447 -33.68 -9.24 -20.02
CA PHE A 447 -34.78 -10.14 -19.68
C PHE A 447 -34.43 -11.65 -19.79
N VAL A 448 -33.19 -12.02 -20.10
CA VAL A 448 -32.75 -13.42 -20.30
C VAL A 448 -31.33 -13.58 -19.76
N LEU A 449 -31.02 -14.60 -18.95
CA LEU A 449 -29.71 -14.72 -18.29
C LEU A 449 -28.53 -14.71 -19.28
N ALA A 450 -28.62 -15.50 -20.36
CA ALA A 450 -27.63 -15.56 -21.42
C ALA A 450 -28.28 -15.59 -22.82
N ARG A 451 -27.55 -15.09 -23.82
CA ARG A 451 -27.94 -15.13 -25.24
C ARG A 451 -26.77 -15.50 -26.13
N THR A 452 -26.90 -16.59 -26.88
CA THR A 452 -25.91 -17.00 -27.88
C THR A 452 -26.18 -16.35 -29.23
N HIS A 453 -25.17 -15.71 -29.79
CA HIS A 453 -25.15 -15.12 -31.12
C HIS A 453 -24.23 -15.95 -32.04
N PRO A 454 -24.77 -16.75 -32.98
CA PRO A 454 -23.97 -17.61 -33.86
C PRO A 454 -23.06 -16.81 -34.81
N SER A 455 -21.84 -17.28 -35.07
CA SER A 455 -20.96 -16.65 -36.06
C SER A 455 -21.56 -16.71 -37.49
N LEU A 456 -21.18 -15.75 -38.33
CA LEU A 456 -21.48 -15.71 -39.77
C LEU A 456 -20.30 -16.17 -40.65
N VAL A 457 -19.14 -16.48 -40.06
CA VAL A 457 -17.87 -16.72 -40.79
C VAL A 457 -17.13 -17.98 -40.33
N ASP A 458 -17.87 -18.98 -39.82
CA ASP A 458 -17.33 -20.21 -39.20
C ASP A 458 -16.34 -19.95 -38.03
N GLY A 459 -16.48 -18.80 -37.35
CA GLY A 459 -15.77 -18.46 -36.11
C GLY A 459 -16.57 -18.84 -34.85
N PRO A 460 -16.06 -18.51 -33.64
CA PRO A 460 -16.78 -18.78 -32.40
C PRO A 460 -18.10 -17.99 -32.31
N PRO A 461 -19.16 -18.56 -31.74
CA PRO A 461 -20.33 -17.78 -31.33
C PRO A 461 -19.98 -16.89 -30.11
N LEU A 462 -20.68 -15.76 -29.98
CA LEU A 462 -20.64 -14.92 -28.78
C LEU A 462 -21.76 -15.35 -27.82
N VAL A 463 -21.43 -15.71 -26.59
CA VAL A 463 -22.38 -15.87 -25.49
C VAL A 463 -22.37 -14.58 -24.68
N HIS A 464 -23.48 -13.84 -24.71
CA HIS A 464 -23.65 -12.59 -23.97
C HIS A 464 -24.49 -12.85 -22.72
N LEU A 465 -23.89 -12.64 -21.54
CA LEU A 465 -24.45 -12.92 -20.21
C LEU A 465 -24.70 -11.59 -19.46
N ASP A 466 -25.83 -11.48 -18.75
CA ASP A 466 -26.09 -10.43 -17.76
C ASP A 466 -25.94 -11.01 -16.34
N ALA A 467 -24.72 -10.90 -15.79
CA ALA A 467 -24.38 -11.50 -14.50
C ALA A 467 -25.05 -10.79 -13.31
N TYR A 468 -25.62 -9.58 -13.49
CA TYR A 468 -26.34 -8.85 -12.43
C TYR A 468 -27.53 -9.63 -11.85
N ARG A 469 -28.03 -10.63 -12.58
CA ARG A 469 -29.15 -11.50 -12.17
C ARG A 469 -28.75 -12.82 -11.54
N LEU A 470 -27.46 -13.16 -11.48
CA LEU A 470 -26.97 -14.39 -10.81
C LEU A 470 -26.94 -14.17 -9.29
N GLY A 471 -27.43 -15.16 -8.54
CA GLY A 471 -27.40 -15.18 -7.08
C GLY A 471 -26.01 -15.48 -6.51
N ASP A 472 -25.26 -16.34 -7.20
CA ASP A 472 -23.86 -16.67 -6.96
C ASP A 472 -23.21 -17.23 -8.24
N ALA A 473 -21.91 -17.55 -8.20
CA ALA A 473 -21.17 -18.08 -9.33
C ALA A 473 -21.56 -19.52 -9.72
N ALA A 474 -22.19 -20.31 -8.84
CA ALA A 474 -22.60 -21.67 -9.16
C ALA A 474 -23.83 -21.70 -10.09
N GLU A 475 -24.66 -20.65 -10.06
CA GLU A 475 -25.74 -20.48 -11.05
C GLU A 475 -25.22 -20.31 -12.50
N LEU A 476 -23.92 -20.01 -12.71
CA LEU A 476 -23.30 -19.93 -14.04
C LEU A 476 -22.99 -21.33 -14.61
N ASP A 477 -22.52 -22.25 -13.77
CA ASP A 477 -22.22 -23.64 -14.16
C ASP A 477 -23.50 -24.40 -14.57
N ASP A 478 -24.64 -24.06 -13.94
CA ASP A 478 -25.96 -24.62 -14.24
C ASP A 478 -26.53 -24.18 -15.62
N LEU A 479 -25.90 -23.22 -16.33
CA LEU A 479 -26.36 -22.74 -17.64
C LEU A 479 -25.93 -23.60 -18.85
N ASP A 480 -25.15 -24.68 -18.64
CA ASP A 480 -24.68 -25.61 -19.68
C ASP A 480 -24.05 -24.91 -20.91
N LEU A 481 -23.25 -23.87 -20.64
CA LEU A 481 -22.62 -23.04 -21.66
C LEU A 481 -21.36 -23.70 -22.22
N ASP A 482 -21.25 -23.76 -23.55
CA ASP A 482 -20.03 -24.20 -24.24
C ASP A 482 -18.93 -23.12 -24.20
N PHE A 483 -18.35 -22.90 -23.02
CA PHE A 483 -17.24 -21.97 -22.80
C PHE A 483 -16.04 -22.28 -23.72
N ALA A 484 -15.73 -23.57 -23.93
CA ALA A 484 -14.58 -23.98 -24.73
C ALA A 484 -14.77 -23.72 -26.24
N GLY A 485 -16.01 -23.76 -26.74
CA GLY A 485 -16.35 -23.50 -28.14
C GLY A 485 -16.75 -22.05 -28.45
N SER A 486 -16.94 -21.19 -27.45
CA SER A 486 -17.49 -19.83 -27.60
C SER A 486 -16.59 -18.73 -27.03
N VAL A 487 -16.91 -17.48 -27.35
CA VAL A 487 -16.42 -16.31 -26.62
C VAL A 487 -17.50 -15.90 -25.62
N VAL A 488 -17.16 -15.71 -24.35
CA VAL A 488 -18.14 -15.33 -23.32
C VAL A 488 -17.93 -13.89 -22.88
N LEU A 489 -18.98 -13.08 -22.99
CA LEU A 489 -19.01 -11.69 -22.55
C LEU A 489 -19.99 -11.55 -21.39
N ALA A 490 -19.48 -11.31 -20.18
CA ALA A 490 -20.25 -11.16 -18.95
C ALA A 490 -20.38 -9.68 -18.57
N GLU A 491 -21.52 -9.06 -18.83
CA GLU A 491 -21.84 -7.75 -18.26
C GLU A 491 -22.10 -7.91 -16.75
N TRP A 492 -21.49 -7.03 -15.95
CA TRP A 492 -21.50 -7.04 -14.48
C TRP A 492 -20.85 -8.29 -13.83
N GLY A 493 -19.92 -8.96 -14.51
CA GLY A 493 -19.32 -10.21 -14.03
C GLY A 493 -18.37 -10.10 -12.82
N ALA A 494 -17.90 -8.90 -12.46
CA ALA A 494 -16.95 -8.71 -11.36
C ALA A 494 -17.51 -9.22 -10.01
N GLY A 495 -16.88 -10.26 -9.45
CA GLY A 495 -17.31 -10.91 -8.21
C GLY A 495 -18.51 -11.85 -8.33
N LEU A 496 -19.05 -12.06 -9.53
CA LEU A 496 -20.19 -12.97 -9.81
C LEU A 496 -19.86 -14.06 -10.85
N VAL A 497 -18.76 -13.90 -11.59
CA VAL A 497 -18.17 -14.92 -12.45
C VAL A 497 -16.82 -15.28 -11.86
N GLU A 498 -16.55 -16.57 -11.60
CA GLU A 498 -15.20 -17.01 -11.24
C GLU A 498 -14.31 -16.96 -12.50
N PRO A 499 -13.26 -16.13 -12.53
CA PRO A 499 -12.35 -16.10 -13.66
C PRO A 499 -11.49 -17.37 -13.72
N GLY A 500 -11.40 -17.99 -14.89
CA GLY A 500 -10.42 -19.04 -15.15
C GLY A 500 -9.00 -18.48 -15.34
N ASP A 501 -8.03 -19.39 -15.54
CA ASP A 501 -6.57 -19.13 -15.69
C ASP A 501 -6.19 -18.06 -16.74
N SER A 502 -7.11 -17.62 -17.61
CA SER A 502 -6.92 -16.46 -18.45
C SER A 502 -8.26 -15.80 -18.82
N HIS A 503 -8.34 -14.48 -18.64
CA HIS A 503 -9.53 -13.67 -18.94
C HIS A 503 -9.15 -12.21 -19.22
N LEU A 504 -10.09 -11.46 -19.79
CA LEU A 504 -9.97 -10.02 -20.01
C LEU A 504 -10.97 -9.30 -19.12
N GLU A 505 -10.52 -8.32 -18.33
CA GLU A 505 -11.42 -7.40 -17.62
C GLU A 505 -11.47 -6.05 -18.34
N ILE A 506 -12.66 -5.51 -18.52
CA ILE A 506 -12.90 -4.18 -19.08
C ILE A 506 -13.76 -3.38 -18.09
N VAL A 507 -13.19 -2.31 -17.55
CA VAL A 507 -13.85 -1.39 -16.61
C VAL A 507 -14.13 -0.07 -17.32
N ILE A 508 -15.40 0.35 -17.37
CA ILE A 508 -15.82 1.64 -17.90
C ILE A 508 -16.26 2.57 -16.75
N GLU A 509 -15.53 3.66 -16.57
CA GLU A 509 -15.81 4.68 -15.57
C GLU A 509 -16.43 5.95 -16.17
N ARG A 510 -17.27 6.63 -15.38
CA ARG A 510 -17.85 7.94 -15.71
C ARG A 510 -17.31 9.00 -14.74
N PRO A 511 -16.92 10.21 -15.21
CA PRO A 511 -16.54 11.29 -14.31
C PRO A 511 -17.76 11.85 -13.56
N THR A 512 -18.05 11.31 -12.37
CA THR A 512 -18.93 11.87 -11.32
C THR A 512 -20.29 12.49 -11.74
N GLY A 513 -21.40 11.79 -11.45
CA GLY A 513 -22.59 12.47 -10.93
C GLY A 513 -23.81 12.67 -11.83
N ALA A 514 -24.34 11.61 -12.45
CA ALA A 514 -25.75 11.60 -12.85
C ALA A 514 -26.62 11.29 -11.61
N ILE A 515 -27.50 12.22 -11.25
CA ILE A 515 -28.44 12.06 -10.12
C ILE A 515 -29.43 10.95 -10.45
N ASP A 516 -29.49 9.93 -9.59
CA ASP A 516 -30.58 8.95 -9.60
C ASP A 516 -31.88 9.67 -9.23
N ARG A 517 -32.75 9.92 -10.22
CA ARG A 517 -34.04 10.59 -10.00
C ARG A 517 -34.99 9.56 -9.41
N GLY A 518 -35.02 9.53 -8.07
CA GLY A 518 -35.70 8.49 -7.32
C GLY A 518 -37.16 8.24 -7.68
N ASP A 519 -37.53 6.97 -7.62
CA ASP A 519 -38.92 6.50 -7.64
C ASP A 519 -39.71 7.08 -6.45
N ASP A 520 -40.50 8.11 -6.71
CA ASP A 520 -41.65 8.46 -5.85
C ASP A 520 -42.78 9.14 -6.64
N ALA A 521 -43.56 8.34 -7.39
CA ALA A 521 -44.87 8.74 -7.91
C ALA A 521 -45.74 7.54 -8.33
N GLY A 522 -46.52 6.98 -7.40
CA GLY A 522 -47.59 6.06 -7.76
C GLY A 522 -48.89 6.80 -8.11
N GLN A 523 -49.34 6.77 -9.38
CA GLN A 523 -50.76 6.59 -9.77
C GLN A 523 -51.00 6.50 -11.29
N ARG A 524 -52.07 5.79 -11.65
CA ARG A 524 -52.46 5.33 -13.00
C ARG A 524 -52.90 6.45 -13.96
N ALA A 525 -52.65 6.27 -15.26
CA ALA A 525 -53.58 6.59 -16.35
C ALA A 525 -53.28 5.70 -17.58
N ASP A 526 -54.32 5.36 -18.34
CA ASP A 526 -54.27 4.49 -19.54
C ASP A 526 -54.01 5.27 -20.85
N ASP A 527 -53.81 4.48 -21.91
CA ASP A 527 -53.98 4.78 -23.34
C ASP A 527 -52.84 5.39 -24.19
N GLN A 528 -52.30 4.50 -25.05
CA GLN A 528 -52.05 4.70 -26.48
C GLN A 528 -51.09 5.83 -26.92
N ASN A 529 -49.82 5.44 -27.17
CA ASN A 529 -49.19 5.81 -28.44
C ASN A 529 -48.14 4.76 -28.88
N VAL A 530 -48.21 4.31 -30.12
CA VAL A 530 -47.24 3.37 -30.72
C VAL A 530 -46.32 4.16 -31.65
N ALA A 531 -45.15 4.56 -31.17
CA ALA A 531 -44.10 5.15 -32.00
C ALA A 531 -42.69 5.07 -31.37
N ARG A 532 -41.85 4.24 -31.99
CA ARG A 532 -40.37 4.31 -32.06
C ARG A 532 -39.56 4.28 -30.75
N ASP A 533 -39.00 3.11 -30.46
CA ASP A 533 -37.79 2.95 -29.65
C ASP A 533 -36.55 3.29 -30.49
N GLU A 534 -36.39 4.56 -30.84
CA GLU A 534 -35.16 5.15 -31.40
C GLU A 534 -34.78 6.34 -30.49
N ASP A 535 -33.48 6.57 -30.32
CA ASP A 535 -32.85 7.67 -29.55
C ASP A 535 -32.93 7.59 -28.00
N MET A 536 -31.98 6.85 -27.41
CA MET A 536 -31.40 7.16 -26.10
C MET A 536 -29.86 7.13 -26.15
N ASP A 537 -29.31 7.77 -27.18
CA ASP A 537 -27.89 8.14 -27.22
C ASP A 537 -27.65 9.40 -26.39
N GLU A 538 -27.19 9.26 -25.15
CA GLU A 538 -26.52 10.35 -24.44
C GLU A 538 -25.21 9.88 -23.79
N LEU A 539 -24.11 10.24 -24.43
CA LEU A 539 -22.75 10.15 -23.93
C LEU A 539 -22.08 11.52 -24.08
N ILE A 540 -22.48 12.47 -23.21
CA ILE A 540 -22.06 13.89 -23.26
C ILE A 540 -20.67 14.14 -22.64
N GLU A 541 -20.14 13.23 -21.82
CA GLU A 541 -18.89 13.43 -21.04
C GLU A 541 -17.91 12.25 -21.19
N PRO A 542 -16.62 12.45 -21.54
CA PRO A 542 -15.68 11.36 -21.83
C PRO A 542 -15.60 10.28 -20.74
N ARG A 543 -15.50 9.00 -21.14
CA ARG A 543 -15.32 7.87 -20.23
C ARG A 543 -13.86 7.48 -20.13
N THR A 544 -13.46 6.96 -18.98
CA THR A 544 -12.21 6.19 -18.86
C THR A 544 -12.55 4.73 -19.08
N VAL A 545 -11.86 4.05 -20.00
CA VAL A 545 -11.97 2.60 -20.20
C VAL A 545 -10.62 1.97 -19.89
N THR A 546 -10.57 1.12 -18.87
CA THR A 546 -9.38 0.34 -18.52
C THR A 546 -9.60 -1.10 -18.95
N ILE A 547 -8.63 -1.66 -19.67
CA ILE A 547 -8.64 -3.02 -20.20
C ILE A 547 -7.43 -3.74 -19.60
N ALA A 548 -7.67 -4.74 -18.76
CA ALA A 548 -6.65 -5.51 -18.06
C ALA A 548 -6.70 -6.98 -18.47
N GLY A 549 -5.59 -7.51 -18.98
CA GLY A 549 -5.48 -8.90 -19.41
C GLY A 549 -4.83 -9.78 -18.34
N TYR A 550 -5.41 -10.94 -18.05
CA TYR A 550 -4.94 -11.87 -17.01
C TYR A 550 -4.54 -13.23 -17.59
N GLY A 551 -3.48 -13.82 -17.06
CA GLY A 551 -2.96 -15.11 -17.53
C GLY A 551 -2.10 -15.04 -18.80
N ALA A 552 -1.54 -16.19 -19.19
CA ALA A 552 -0.48 -16.29 -20.20
C ALA A 552 -0.86 -15.75 -21.59
N ARG A 553 -2.15 -15.77 -21.95
CA ARG A 553 -2.66 -15.28 -23.24
C ARG A 553 -2.45 -13.78 -23.41
N TRP A 554 -2.69 -13.01 -22.35
CA TRP A 554 -2.75 -11.55 -22.41
C TRP A 554 -1.49 -10.85 -21.89
N MET A 555 -0.38 -11.59 -21.69
CA MET A 555 0.91 -10.98 -21.32
C MET A 555 1.47 -10.02 -22.37
N GLY A 556 0.98 -10.09 -23.62
CA GLY A 556 1.30 -9.13 -24.68
C GLY A 556 0.49 -7.83 -24.62
N GLY A 557 -0.48 -7.72 -23.71
CA GLY A 557 -1.51 -6.68 -23.71
C GLY A 557 -2.69 -6.99 -24.64
N VAL A 558 -3.64 -6.07 -24.68
CA VAL A 558 -4.80 -6.07 -25.58
C VAL A 558 -4.92 -4.68 -26.20
N ILE A 559 -5.06 -4.68 -27.54
CA ILE A 559 -5.04 -3.50 -28.45
C ILE A 559 -3.63 -2.93 -28.70
#